data_AF-A0A385BJE6-F1
#
_entry.id   AF-A0A385BJE6-F1
#
_cell.length_a   1.000
_cell.length_b   1.000
_cell.length_c   1.000
_cell.angle_alpha   90.00
_cell.angle_beta   90.00
_cell.angle_gamma   90.00
#
_symmetry.space_group_name_H-M   'P 1'
#
loop_
_entity.id
_entity.type
_entity.pdbx_description
1 polymer ?
#
loop_
_entity_poly.entity_id
_entity_poly.type
_entity_poly.pdbx_seq_one_letter_code
_entity_poly.pdbx_strand_id
1 'polypeptide(L)'
;MAEIIKIEVQVRLATKADLVIKTKLLRIGQPYYVHCEESNKIEGVFMIDAYTNSVKLQELFLAKKVYVPVTDWRDSIMYDLQQTDLKQANNYGHKILKNIG
;
A
#
# COMPACT_ATOMS: atom_id res chain seq x y z
N MET A 1 -0.46 21.58 17.26
CA MET A 1 0.65 20.62 17.39
C MET A 1 0.22 19.35 16.67
N ALA A 2 1.07 18.76 15.83
CA ALA A 2 0.72 17.54 15.10
C ALA A 2 0.90 16.33 16.02
N GLU A 3 -0.10 15.45 16.07
CA GLU A 3 -0.03 14.18 16.78
C GLU A 3 0.72 13.17 15.92
N ILE A 4 1.73 12.50 16.50
CA ILE A 4 2.51 11.47 15.81
C ILE A 4 1.80 10.13 16.05
N ILE A 5 1.29 9.54 14.98
CA ILE A 5 0.65 8.22 15.02
C ILE A 5 1.69 7.17 14.62
N LYS A 6 1.91 6.18 15.49
CA LYS A 6 2.76 5.02 15.19
C LYS A 6 1.88 3.90 14.63
N ILE A 7 2.21 3.41 13.44
CA ILE A 7 1.50 2.31 12.78
C ILE A 7 2.45 1.11 12.70
N GLU A 8 2.02 -0.04 13.25
CA GLU A 8 2.74 -1.30 13.11
C GLU A 8 2.20 -2.05 11.89
N VAL A 9 3.10 -2.46 10.99
CA VAL A 9 2.75 -3.16 9.76
C VAL A 9 3.27 -4.59 9.83
N GLN A 10 2.35 -5.56 9.78
CA GLN A 10 2.71 -6.96 9.63
C GLN A 10 3.03 -7.25 8.16
N VAL A 11 4.10 -7.99 7.92
CA VAL A 11 4.55 -8.36 6.58
C VAL A 11 4.69 -9.87 6.44
N ARG A 12 4.47 -10.37 5.22
CA ARG A 12 4.68 -11.76 4.86
C ARG A 12 5.56 -11.86 3.63
N LEU A 13 6.14 -13.04 3.41
CA LEU A 13 6.89 -13.31 2.19
C LEU A 13 5.99 -13.09 0.96
N ALA A 14 6.53 -12.44 -0.06
CA ALA A 14 5.82 -12.17 -1.30
C ALA A 14 5.58 -13.47 -2.08
N THR A 15 4.45 -13.53 -2.76
CA THR A 15 4.14 -14.53 -3.78
C THR A 15 4.17 -13.87 -5.16
N LYS A 16 4.19 -14.69 -6.22
CA LYS A 16 4.17 -14.17 -7.60
C LYS A 16 2.95 -13.27 -7.86
N ALA A 17 1.79 -13.61 -7.30
CA ALA A 17 0.55 -12.86 -7.47
C ALA A 17 0.57 -11.48 -6.78
N ASP A 18 1.47 -11.28 -5.80
CA ASP A 18 1.60 -9.99 -5.14
C ASP A 18 2.35 -8.98 -6.02
N LEU A 19 3.36 -9.44 -6.76
CA LEU A 19 4.25 -8.59 -7.53
C LEU A 19 3.86 -8.46 -9.01
N VAL A 20 3.10 -9.42 -9.55
CA VAL A 20 2.85 -9.57 -10.99
C VAL A 20 1.35 -9.69 -11.28
N ILE A 21 0.83 -8.86 -12.19
CA ILE A 21 -0.57 -8.91 -12.63
C ILE A 21 -0.75 -9.95 -13.74
N LYS A 22 0.18 -9.99 -14.71
CA LYS A 22 0.25 -10.92 -15.85
C LYS A 22 1.72 -11.13 -16.24
N THR A 23 2.01 -12.12 -17.10
CA THR A 23 3.39 -12.41 -17.56
C THR A 23 4.15 -11.13 -17.92
N LYS A 24 5.28 -10.87 -17.23
CA LYS A 24 6.15 -9.69 -17.37
C LYS A 24 5.55 -8.33 -16.97
N LEU A 25 4.34 -8.27 -16.42
CA LEU A 25 3.70 -7.02 -15.97
C LEU A 25 3.70 -6.93 -14.44
N LEU A 26 4.50 -6.02 -13.91
CA LEU A 26 4.55 -5.72 -12.48
C LEU A 26 3.28 -5.02 -11.99
N ARG A 27 2.95 -5.25 -10.73
CA ARG A 27 1.81 -4.63 -10.06
C ARG A 27 2.16 -3.25 -9.53
N ILE A 28 2.03 -2.24 -10.39
CA ILE A 28 2.23 -0.84 -10.02
C ILE A 28 1.34 -0.47 -8.81
N GLY A 29 1.89 0.33 -7.89
CA GLY A 29 1.22 0.77 -6.68
C GLY A 29 1.25 -0.25 -5.53
N GLN A 30 1.89 -1.40 -5.71
CA GLN A 30 2.05 -2.39 -4.66
C GLN A 30 3.22 -1.99 -3.74
N PRO A 31 3.00 -1.81 -2.43
CA PRO A 31 4.09 -1.66 -1.47
C PRO A 31 4.79 -3.00 -1.27
N TYR A 32 6.12 -2.94 -1.14
CA TYR A 32 6.94 -4.07 -0.79
C TYR A 32 8.12 -3.65 0.11
N TYR A 33 8.70 -4.63 0.76
CA TYR A 33 9.85 -4.50 1.63
C TYR A 33 10.91 -5.53 1.23
N VAL A 34 12.15 -5.28 1.61
CA VAL A 34 13.29 -6.13 1.28
C VAL A 34 14.04 -6.49 2.56
N HIS A 35 14.35 -7.77 2.73
CA HIS A 35 15.26 -8.21 3.80
C HIS A 35 16.71 -7.92 3.41
N CYS A 36 17.38 -7.14 4.25
CA CYS A 36 18.80 -6.80 4.14
C CYS A 36 19.60 -7.74 5.03
N GLU A 37 20.53 -8.51 4.42
CA GLU A 37 21.33 -9.51 5.14
C GLU A 37 22.39 -8.87 6.05
N GLU A 38 22.97 -7.74 5.64
CA GLU A 38 24.00 -7.04 6.42
C GLU A 38 23.43 -6.52 7.75
N SER A 39 22.21 -5.99 7.72
CA SER A 39 21.55 -5.43 8.89
C SER A 39 20.64 -6.44 9.61
N ASN A 40 20.40 -7.62 8.99
CA ASN A 40 19.41 -8.61 9.39
C ASN A 40 18.02 -8.02 9.66
N LYS A 41 17.64 -6.97 8.90
CA LYS A 41 16.39 -6.22 9.07
C LYS A 41 15.59 -6.19 7.78
N ILE A 42 14.30 -5.90 7.92
CA ILE A 42 13.42 -5.61 6.79
C ILE A 42 13.42 -4.11 6.55
N GLU A 43 13.76 -3.71 5.33
CA GLU A 43 13.89 -2.32 4.89
C GLU A 43 12.79 -2.00 3.86
N GLY A 44 12.33 -0.74 3.85
CA GLY A 44 11.20 -0.27 3.04
C GLY A 44 10.66 1.05 3.60
N VAL A 45 9.49 1.56 3.19
CA VAL A 45 8.50 1.05 2.22
C VAL A 45 8.92 1.41 0.80
N PHE A 46 9.05 0.42 -0.07
CA PHE A 46 9.24 0.66 -1.51
C PHE A 46 7.92 0.49 -2.24
N MET A 47 7.73 1.24 -3.32
CA MET A 47 6.55 1.14 -4.18
C MET A 47 6.97 0.60 -5.54
N ILE A 48 6.24 -0.40 -6.02
CA ILE A 48 6.37 -0.80 -7.43
C ILE A 48 5.81 0.34 -8.28
N ASP A 49 6.66 0.92 -9.12
CA ASP A 49 6.36 2.04 -10.01
C ASP A 49 6.98 1.82 -11.40
N ALA A 50 6.86 2.82 -12.28
CA ALA A 50 7.39 2.76 -13.64
C ALA A 50 8.93 2.72 -13.71
N TYR A 51 9.61 3.11 -12.64
CA TYR A 51 11.08 3.18 -12.56
C TYR A 51 11.69 1.99 -11.80
N THR A 52 10.84 1.11 -11.26
CA THR A 52 11.26 -0.07 -10.53
C THR A 52 12.08 -0.98 -11.44
N ASN A 53 13.32 -1.24 -11.04
CA ASN A 53 14.20 -2.18 -11.74
C ASN A 53 13.66 -3.62 -11.56
N SER A 54 12.95 -4.09 -12.58
CA SER A 54 12.27 -5.38 -12.58
C SER A 54 13.24 -6.56 -12.47
N VAL A 55 14.44 -6.46 -13.02
CA VAL A 55 15.48 -7.50 -12.94
C VAL A 55 15.94 -7.66 -11.49
N LYS A 56 16.31 -6.55 -10.84
CA LYS A 56 16.74 -6.57 -9.44
C LYS A 56 15.62 -7.06 -8.50
N LEU A 57 14.38 -6.61 -8.73
CA LEU A 57 13.24 -7.08 -7.95
C LEU A 57 13.01 -8.59 -8.12
N GLN A 58 13.17 -9.11 -9.34
CA GLN A 58 13.07 -10.54 -9.61
C GLN A 58 14.17 -11.34 -8.91
N GLU A 59 15.42 -10.86 -8.92
CA GLU A 59 16.53 -11.49 -8.18
C GLU A 59 16.23 -11.57 -6.67
N LEU A 60 15.82 -10.45 -6.08
CA LEU A 60 15.44 -10.39 -4.66
C LEU A 60 14.25 -11.32 -4.35
N PHE A 61 13.27 -11.39 -5.24
CA PHE A 61 12.11 -12.26 -5.10
C PHE A 61 12.50 -13.74 -5.12
N LEU A 62 13.34 -14.14 -6.08
CA LEU A 62 13.86 -15.52 -6.18
C LEU A 62 14.71 -15.89 -4.96
N ALA A 63 15.44 -14.94 -4.39
CA ALA A 63 16.19 -15.11 -3.15
C ALA A 63 15.31 -15.14 -1.87
N LYS A 64 13.97 -15.09 -1.99
CA LYS A 64 13.02 -15.02 -0.86
C LYS A 64 13.28 -13.83 0.07
N LYS A 65 13.71 -12.70 -0.48
CA LYS A 65 14.01 -11.46 0.26
C LYS A 65 12.91 -10.41 0.16
N VAL A 66 11.87 -10.64 -0.65
CA VAL A 66 10.80 -9.66 -0.86
C VAL A 66 9.61 -10.00 0.03
N TYR A 67 9.15 -9.00 0.77
CA TYR A 67 8.00 -9.08 1.65
C TYR A 67 6.94 -8.10 1.20
N VAL A 68 5.67 -8.46 1.40
CA VAL A 68 4.53 -7.57 1.19
C VAL A 68 3.74 -7.49 2.48
N PRO A 69 3.05 -6.38 2.75
CA PRO A 69 2.27 -6.31 3.96
C PRO A 69 1.13 -7.35 3.95
N VAL A 70 0.77 -7.88 5.13
CA VAL A 70 -0.34 -8.83 5.25
C VAL A 70 -1.62 -8.03 5.06
N THR A 71 -2.32 -8.26 3.95
CA THR A 71 -3.50 -7.48 3.56
C THR A 71 -4.64 -7.62 4.57
N ASP A 72 -4.74 -6.64 5.45
CA ASP A 72 -5.99 -6.01 5.92
C ASP A 72 -6.16 -4.57 5.35
N TRP A 73 -5.10 -4.03 4.72
CA TRP A 73 -4.98 -2.60 4.37
C TRP A 73 -5.64 -2.20 3.05
N ARG A 74 -5.95 -3.17 2.16
CA ARG A 74 -6.81 -2.89 1.00
C ARG A 74 -8.22 -2.50 1.43
N ASP A 75 -8.74 -3.17 2.45
CA ASP A 75 -10.04 -2.83 3.02
C ASP A 75 -9.92 -1.56 3.85
N SER A 76 -8.88 -1.41 4.70
CA SER A 76 -8.72 -0.21 5.52
C SER A 76 -8.58 1.11 4.73
N ILE A 77 -7.73 1.18 3.71
CA ILE A 77 -7.52 2.44 2.95
C ILE A 77 -8.74 2.77 2.09
N MET A 78 -9.36 1.77 1.45
CA MET A 78 -10.59 1.99 0.69
C MET A 78 -11.76 2.34 1.61
N TYR A 79 -11.84 1.72 2.79
CA TYR A 79 -12.82 2.04 3.81
C TYR A 79 -12.64 3.46 4.34
N ASP A 80 -11.41 3.87 4.66
CA ASP A 80 -11.10 5.20 5.17
C ASP A 80 -11.31 6.31 4.12
N LEU A 81 -10.98 6.04 2.85
CA LEU A 81 -11.26 6.95 1.74
C LEU A 81 -12.78 7.07 1.48
N GLN A 82 -13.51 5.95 1.45
CA GLN A 82 -14.98 5.96 1.30
C GLN A 82 -15.69 6.67 2.45
N GLN A 83 -15.23 6.50 3.69
CA GLN A 83 -15.74 7.21 4.87
C GLN A 83 -15.54 8.72 4.77
N THR A 84 -14.41 9.15 4.21
CA THR A 84 -14.09 10.57 4.02
C THR A 84 -14.99 11.21 2.97
N ASP A 85 -15.19 10.53 1.83
CA ASP A 85 -16.05 11.00 0.74
C ASP A 85 -17.54 11.05 1.16
N LEU A 86 -18.02 10.05 1.91
CA LEU A 86 -19.38 10.02 2.46
C LEU A 86 -19.64 11.18 3.43
N LYS A 87 -18.68 11.49 4.32
CA LYS A 87 -18.81 12.63 5.25
C LYS A 87 -18.84 13.96 4.51
N GLN A 88 -18.05 14.12 3.45
CA GLN A 88 -18.09 15.34 2.63
C GLN A 88 -19.43 15.47 1.90
N ALA A 89 -19.90 14.41 1.22
CA ALA A 89 -21.18 14.41 0.51
C ALA A 89 -22.37 14.77 1.42
N ASN A 90 -22.43 14.20 2.63
CA ASN A 90 -23.48 14.53 3.60
C ASN A 90 -23.42 15.99 4.07
N ASN A 91 -22.22 16.56 4.27
CA ASN A 91 -22.07 17.96 4.64
C ASN A 91 -22.48 18.93 3.51
N TYR A 92 -22.27 18.55 2.24
CA TYR A 92 -22.75 19.33 1.09
C TYR A 92 -24.27 19.22 0.93
N GLY A 93 -24.86 18.02 1.06
CA GLY A 93 -26.31 17.83 0.99
C GLY A 93 -27.07 18.61 2.07
N HIS A 94 -26.55 18.64 3.30
CA HIS A 94 -27.16 19.41 4.40
C HIS A 94 -27.04 20.93 4.22
N LYS A 95 -25.97 21.44 3.59
CA LYS A 95 -25.83 22.87 3.28
C LYS A 95 -26.77 23.33 2.18
N ILE A 96 -27.01 22.49 1.16
CA ILE A 96 -27.95 22.82 0.08
C ILE A 96 -29.36 22.95 0.66
N LEU A 97 -29.82 22.01 1.49
CA LEU A 97 -31.18 22.04 2.05
C LEU A 97 -31.44 23.20 3.03
N LYS A 98 -30.41 23.80 3.64
CA LYS A 98 -30.56 24.98 4.52
C LYS A 98 -30.65 26.31 3.77
N ASN A 99 -30.30 26.35 2.48
CA ASN A 99 -30.32 27.58 1.67
C ASN A 99 -31.56 27.67 0.75
N ILE A 100 -32.51 26.74 0.86
CA ILE A 100 -33.77 26.73 0.10
C ILE A 100 -34.99 26.94 1.03
N GLY A 101 -34.76 27.38 2.26
CA GLY A 101 -35.79 27.69 3.26
C GLY A 101 -35.75 29.16 3.66
#